data_AF-A0A3C0GID7-F1
#
_entry.id   AF-A0A3C0GID7-F1
#
_cell.length_a   1.000
_cell.length_b   1.000
_cell.length_c   1.000
_cell.angle_alpha   90.00
_cell.angle_beta   90.00
_cell.angle_gamma   90.00
#
_symmetry.space_group_name_H-M   'P 1'
#
loop_
_entity.id
_entity.type
_entity.pdbx_description
1 polymer ?
#
loop_
_entity_poly.entity_id
_entity_poly.type
_entity_poly.pdbx_seq_one_letter_code
_entity_poly.pdbx_strand_id
1 'polypeptide(L)'
;MEIQSVGIRNFLIIGEVDAILSGRGLTRIAGENLDDTTSSSNGSGKSCILEAVYWCLFGDTLRNIRSADGVVNNTVKKDCSVVVQMADGDTKYQVERYRKHTKKKNNLYLYINGVDSRGKDNRETQEFIESVIGMDKISFANSIIFGQGHSKNLKR
;
A
#
# COMPACT_ATOMS: atom_id res chain seq x y z
N MET A 1 -4.73 14.64 6.71
CA MET A 1 -4.02 13.35 6.54
C MET A 1 -3.07 13.40 5.35
N GLU A 2 -1.76 13.28 5.60
CA GLU A 2 -0.68 13.23 4.60
C GLU A 2 0.10 11.91 4.74
N ILE A 3 0.43 11.24 3.63
CA ILE A 3 1.31 10.06 3.64
C ILE A 3 2.76 10.52 3.73
N GLN A 4 3.44 10.13 4.81
CA GLN A 4 4.82 10.53 5.11
C GLN A 4 5.84 9.60 4.47
N SER A 5 5.64 8.29 4.56
CA SER A 5 6.56 7.30 4.00
C SER A 5 5.89 5.95 3.77
N VAL A 6 6.52 5.14 2.93
CA VAL A 6 6.16 3.75 2.70
C VAL A 6 7.39 2.85 2.76
N GLY A 7 7.28 1.74 3.47
CA GLY A 7 8.22 0.61 3.45
C GLY A 7 7.52 -0.61 2.86
N ILE A 8 8.09 -1.23 1.84
CA ILE A 8 7.54 -2.37 1.11
C ILE A 8 8.57 -3.50 1.15
N ARG A 9 8.14 -4.72 1.49
CA ARG A 9 8.96 -5.93 1.41
C ARG A 9 8.18 -7.08 0.78
N ASN A 10 8.78 -7.78 -0.17
CA ASN A 10 8.27 -9.00 -0.81
C ASN A 10 6.81 -8.89 -1.29
N PHE A 11 6.44 -7.76 -1.86
CA PHE A 11 5.09 -7.46 -2.34
C PHE A 11 5.05 -7.46 -3.87
N LEU A 12 4.25 -8.34 -4.47
CA LEU A 12 4.23 -8.57 -5.93
C LEU A 12 5.67 -8.72 -6.47
N ILE A 13 6.07 -7.92 -7.45
CA ILE A 13 7.43 -7.97 -8.03
C ILE A 13 8.47 -7.23 -7.18
N ILE A 14 8.05 -6.47 -6.15
CA ILE A 14 8.95 -5.68 -5.31
C ILE A 14 9.59 -6.57 -4.25
N GLY A 15 10.92 -6.59 -4.23
CA GLY A 15 11.71 -7.16 -3.14
C GLY A 15 11.73 -6.23 -1.92
N GLU A 16 12.23 -5.00 -2.10
CA GLU A 16 12.36 -4.00 -1.03
C GLU A 16 12.29 -2.58 -1.58
N VAL A 17 11.54 -1.71 -0.91
CA VAL A 17 11.48 -0.26 -1.14
C VAL A 17 11.28 0.44 0.20
N ASP A 18 12.07 1.48 0.47
CA ASP A 18 11.76 2.49 1.48
C ASP A 18 11.75 3.86 0.82
N ALA A 19 10.64 4.59 0.96
CA ALA A 19 10.47 5.89 0.33
C ALA A 19 9.83 6.89 1.30
N ILE A 20 10.46 8.03 1.46
CA ILE A 20 9.87 9.23 2.09
C ILE A 20 9.05 9.95 1.02
N LEU A 21 7.81 10.32 1.31
CA LEU A 21 6.90 10.96 0.38
C LEU A 21 6.58 12.40 0.78
N SER A 22 6.66 12.73 2.07
CA SER A 22 6.43 14.08 2.56
C SER A 22 7.51 15.08 2.16
N GLY A 23 7.10 16.35 2.04
CA GLY A 23 8.01 17.46 1.76
C GLY A 23 8.64 17.47 0.36
N ARG A 24 8.22 16.58 -0.56
CA ARG A 24 8.79 16.47 -1.90
C ARG A 24 8.03 17.24 -2.99
N GLY A 25 6.81 17.70 -2.70
CA GLY A 25 5.94 18.30 -3.71
C GLY A 25 5.62 17.31 -4.83
N LEU A 26 5.70 17.75 -6.09
CA LEU A 26 5.48 16.88 -7.24
C LEU A 26 6.62 15.86 -7.38
N THR A 27 6.32 14.59 -7.07
CA THR A 27 7.30 13.49 -7.10
C THR A 27 7.07 12.58 -8.31
N ARG A 28 8.11 12.36 -9.11
CA ARG A 28 8.10 11.38 -10.20
C ARG A 28 8.73 10.06 -9.75
N ILE A 29 7.99 8.96 -9.88
CA ILE A 29 8.51 7.61 -9.74
C ILE A 29 8.89 7.09 -11.14
N ALA A 30 10.18 6.87 -11.36
CA ALA A 30 10.72 6.27 -12.57
C ALA A 30 11.13 4.81 -12.31
N GLY A 31 11.20 4.00 -13.36
CA GLY A 31 11.66 2.63 -13.25
C GLY A 31 11.96 2.06 -14.62
N GLU A 32 12.98 1.23 -14.67
CA GLU A 32 13.51 0.53 -15.84
C GLU A 32 13.17 -0.95 -15.74
N ASN A 33 12.72 -1.56 -16.83
CA ASN A 33 12.51 -2.99 -16.88
C ASN A 33 13.77 -3.66 -17.44
N LEU A 34 14.41 -4.49 -16.63
CA LEU A 34 15.62 -5.22 -17.01
C LEU A 34 15.31 -6.65 -17.52
N ASP A 35 14.06 -7.10 -17.37
CA ASP A 35 13.64 -8.46 -17.76
C ASP A 35 13.23 -8.53 -19.24
N ASP A 36 12.76 -7.41 -19.81
CA ASP A 36 12.29 -7.33 -21.19
C ASP A 36 12.94 -6.15 -21.93
N THR A 37 13.86 -6.45 -22.83
CA THR A 37 14.58 -5.45 -23.65
C THR A 37 13.69 -4.74 -24.66
N THR A 38 12.44 -5.20 -24.86
CA THR A 38 11.47 -4.56 -25.77
C THR A 38 10.59 -3.52 -25.10
N SER A 39 10.51 -3.53 -23.76
CA SER A 39 9.67 -2.65 -22.95
C SER A 39 10.50 -1.86 -21.95
N SER A 40 11.06 -0.71 -22.34
CA SER A 40 12.05 0.01 -21.52
C SER A 40 11.59 0.42 -20.11
N SER A 41 10.28 0.60 -19.87
CA SER A 41 9.77 0.99 -18.54
C SER A 41 8.49 0.27 -18.09
N ASN A 42 7.72 -0.32 -19.00
CA ASN A 42 6.54 -1.10 -18.59
C ASN A 42 6.98 -2.40 -17.92
N GLY A 43 6.26 -2.83 -16.89
CA GLY A 43 6.64 -4.02 -16.12
C GLY A 43 7.66 -3.77 -14.99
N SER A 44 8.27 -2.59 -14.91
CA SER A 44 9.30 -2.26 -13.89
C SER A 44 8.78 -2.14 -12.44
N GLY A 45 7.51 -2.47 -12.16
CA GLY A 45 6.95 -2.42 -10.79
C GLY A 45 6.43 -1.09 -10.26
N LYS A 46 6.48 0.01 -11.02
CA LYS A 46 6.03 1.34 -10.55
C LYS A 46 4.62 1.34 -9.95
N SER A 47 3.64 0.77 -10.67
CA SER A 47 2.25 0.69 -10.19
C SER A 47 2.09 -0.19 -8.96
N CYS A 48 3.05 -1.07 -8.67
CA CYS A 48 3.03 -1.91 -7.46
C CYS A 48 3.29 -1.08 -6.19
N ILE A 49 3.94 0.09 -6.28
CA ILE A 49 4.14 0.97 -5.11
C ILE A 49 2.79 1.54 -4.64
N LEU A 50 2.00 2.10 -5.55
CA LEU A 50 0.67 2.62 -5.22
C LEU A 50 -0.28 1.49 -4.79
N GLU A 51 -0.17 0.31 -5.42
CA GLU A 51 -0.97 -0.84 -5.01
C GLU A 51 -0.58 -1.39 -3.64
N ALA A 52 0.71 -1.31 -3.26
CA ALA A 52 1.18 -1.68 -1.93
C ALA A 52 0.60 -0.75 -0.85
N VAL A 53 0.62 0.56 -1.09
CA VAL A 53 0.00 1.55 -0.19
C VAL A 53 -1.49 1.26 -0.05
N TYR A 54 -2.21 1.09 -1.17
CA TYR A 54 -3.64 0.79 -1.15
C TYR A 54 -3.94 -0.52 -0.40
N TRP A 55 -3.17 -1.57 -0.66
CA TRP A 55 -3.30 -2.85 0.03
C TRP A 55 -3.02 -2.73 1.53
N CYS A 56 -2.02 -1.95 1.93
CA CYS A 56 -1.73 -1.72 3.34
C CYS A 56 -2.94 -1.10 4.06
N LEU A 57 -3.54 -0.05 3.48
CA LEU A 57 -4.62 0.70 4.10
C LEU A 57 -5.97 -0.05 4.06
N PHE A 58 -6.29 -0.75 2.96
CA PHE A 58 -7.64 -1.30 2.74
C PHE A 58 -7.71 -2.83 2.71
N GLY A 59 -6.57 -3.52 2.67
CA GLY A 59 -6.52 -4.98 2.59
C GLY A 59 -6.94 -5.57 1.24
N ASP A 60 -7.21 -4.70 0.26
CA ASP A 60 -7.63 -5.04 -1.10
C ASP A 60 -6.58 -4.57 -2.11
N THR A 61 -6.72 -4.93 -3.38
CA THR A 61 -5.79 -4.51 -4.44
C THR A 61 -6.54 -3.78 -5.54
N LEU A 62 -5.90 -2.80 -6.16
CA LEU A 62 -6.50 -2.01 -7.24
C LEU A 62 -6.88 -2.90 -8.43
N ARG A 63 -6.16 -4.00 -8.63
CA ARG A 63 -6.38 -4.98 -9.69
C ARG A 63 -7.27 -6.16 -9.28
N ASN A 64 -7.88 -6.13 -8.09
CA ASN A 64 -8.76 -7.20 -7.57
C ASN A 64 -8.10 -8.60 -7.64
N ILE A 65 -6.86 -8.72 -7.17
CA ILE A 65 -6.16 -9.99 -7.04
C ILE A 65 -6.98 -10.93 -6.16
N ARG A 66 -7.55 -11.97 -6.76
CA ARG A 66 -8.54 -12.85 -6.12
C ARG A 66 -7.97 -13.67 -4.96
N SER A 67 -6.71 -14.10 -5.07
CA SER A 67 -6.05 -14.84 -4.01
C SER A 67 -5.46 -13.87 -3.00
N ALA A 68 -5.81 -14.03 -1.73
CA ALA A 68 -5.21 -13.24 -0.65
C ALA A 68 -3.68 -13.45 -0.52
N ASP A 69 -3.15 -14.57 -1.03
CA ASP A 69 -1.71 -14.81 -1.14
C ASP A 69 -1.08 -14.25 -2.42
N GLY A 70 -1.90 -13.80 -3.38
CA GLY A 70 -1.43 -13.30 -4.68
C GLY A 70 -0.63 -12.00 -4.59
N VAL A 71 -0.65 -11.33 -3.43
CA VAL A 71 0.20 -10.16 -3.13
C VAL A 71 1.62 -10.53 -2.71
N VAL A 72 1.87 -11.80 -2.37
CA VAL A 72 3.19 -12.26 -1.91
C VAL A 72 4.09 -12.45 -3.11
N ASN A 73 5.32 -11.93 -3.04
CA ASN A 73 6.32 -12.07 -4.09
C ASN A 73 6.49 -13.55 -4.50
N ASN A 74 6.42 -13.80 -5.80
CA ASN A 74 6.39 -15.17 -6.37
C ASN A 74 7.75 -15.87 -6.33
N THR A 75 8.85 -15.13 -6.15
CA THR A 75 10.20 -15.67 -5.97
C THR A 75 10.47 -15.98 -4.50
N VAL A 76 10.26 -15.01 -3.59
CA VAL A 76 10.54 -15.14 -2.15
C VAL A 76 9.48 -15.98 -1.43
N LYS A 77 8.21 -15.86 -1.83
CA LYS A 77 7.04 -16.64 -1.36
C LYS A 77 6.69 -16.54 0.13
N LYS A 78 7.31 -15.63 0.87
CA LYS A 78 7.09 -15.37 2.31
C LYS A 78 7.47 -13.94 2.69
N ASP A 79 7.20 -13.57 3.94
CA ASP A 79 7.67 -12.33 4.55
C ASP A 79 7.24 -11.08 3.76
N CYS A 80 5.99 -11.07 3.27
CA CYS A 80 5.39 -9.90 2.63
C CYS A 80 4.91 -8.92 3.71
N SER A 81 5.34 -7.67 3.60
CA SER A 81 4.90 -6.58 4.46
C SER A 81 4.84 -5.25 3.71
N VAL A 82 3.89 -4.43 4.12
CA VAL A 82 3.84 -3.01 3.78
C VAL A 82 3.63 -2.22 5.06
N VAL A 83 4.38 -1.14 5.22
CA VAL A 83 4.28 -0.19 6.32
C VAL A 83 4.04 1.19 5.72
N VAL A 84 2.94 1.83 6.11
CA VAL A 84 2.60 3.19 5.68
C VAL A 84 2.56 4.08 6.90
N GLN A 85 3.34 5.16 6.89
CA GLN A 85 3.27 6.20 7.90
C GLN A 85 2.52 7.42 7.36
N MET A 86 1.64 7.98 8.18
CA MET A 86 0.81 9.13 7.84
C MET A 86 0.83 10.13 9.01
N ALA A 87 0.51 11.39 8.71
CA ALA A 87 0.39 12.44 9.71
C ALA A 87 -0.88 13.27 9.48
N ASP A 88 -1.49 13.72 10.58
CA ASP A 88 -2.54 14.74 10.59
C ASP A 88 -2.27 15.74 11.72
N GLY A 89 -1.76 16.91 11.37
CA GLY A 89 -1.15 17.83 12.33
C GLY A 89 -0.01 17.15 13.11
N ASP A 90 -0.10 17.18 14.44
CA ASP A 90 0.88 16.55 15.33
C ASP A 90 0.65 15.04 15.53
N THR A 91 -0.48 14.50 15.05
CA THR A 91 -0.82 13.09 15.24
C THR A 91 -0.14 12.23 14.16
N LYS A 92 0.59 11.21 14.60
CA LYS A 92 1.29 10.26 13.73
C LYS A 92 0.57 8.92 13.72
N TYR A 93 0.33 8.40 12.52
CA TYR A 93 -0.30 7.11 12.29
C TYR A 93 0.66 6.18 11.58
N GLN A 94 0.68 4.91 11.97
CA GLN A 94 1.41 3.86 11.27
C GLN A 94 0.52 2.65 11.08
N VAL A 95 0.32 2.26 9.82
CA VAL A 95 -0.37 1.04 9.44
C VAL A 95 0.65 0.04 8.96
N GLU A 96 0.62 -1.18 9.49
CA GLU A 96 1.45 -2.29 9.02
C GLU A 96 0.57 -3.46 8.63
N ARG A 97 0.72 -3.94 7.40
CA ARG A 97 0.02 -5.13 6.93
C ARG A 97 1.00 -6.21 6.52
N TYR A 98 0.72 -7.43 6.98
CA TYR A 98 1.56 -8.59 6.77
C TYR A 98 0.81 -9.71 6.05
N ARG A 99 1.53 -10.46 5.21
CA ARG A 99 1.04 -11.68 4.58
C ARG A 99 2.15 -12.73 4.50
N LYS A 100 1.85 -13.97 4.89
CA LYS A 100 2.83 -15.07 4.97
C LYS A 100 4.12 -14.67 5.71
N HIS A 101 4.01 -13.76 6.68
CA HIS A 101 5.17 -13.29 7.41
C HIS A 101 5.53 -14.28 8.52
N THR A 102 6.81 -14.62 8.64
CA THR A 102 7.29 -15.68 9.53
C THR A 102 6.91 -15.42 10.98
N LYS A 103 7.11 -14.19 11.46
CA LYS A 103 6.77 -13.74 12.82
C LYS A 103 5.35 -13.16 12.94
N LYS A 104 5.04 -12.12 12.16
CA LYS A 104 3.79 -11.35 12.24
C LYS A 104 2.58 -12.04 11.56
N LYS A 105 2.78 -13.17 10.86
CA LYS A 105 1.74 -13.95 10.17
C LYS A 105 0.95 -13.10 9.17
N ASN A 106 -0.37 -13.09 9.28
CA ASN A 106 -1.30 -12.35 8.40
C ASN A 106 -2.00 -11.21 9.17
N ASN A 107 -1.29 -10.57 10.11
CA ASN A 107 -1.86 -9.57 11.00
C ASN A 107 -1.84 -8.16 10.37
N LEU A 108 -2.73 -7.33 10.91
CA LEU A 108 -2.81 -5.89 10.65
C LEU A 108 -2.49 -5.14 11.94
N TYR A 109 -1.66 -4.11 11.85
CA TYR A 109 -1.31 -3.25 12.97
C TYR A 109 -1.63 -1.81 12.66
N LEU A 110 -2.09 -1.11 13.70
CA LEU A 110 -2.31 0.32 13.72
C LEU A 110 -1.61 0.86 14.97
N TYR A 111 -0.78 1.88 14.77
CA TYR A 111 -0.17 2.64 15.85
C TYR A 111 -0.56 4.11 15.71
N ILE A 112 -0.93 4.74 16.83
CA ILE A 112 -1.20 6.17 16.93
C ILE A 112 -0.21 6.75 17.93
N ASN A 113 0.60 7.71 17.48
CA ASN A 113 1.70 8.29 18.27
C ASN A 113 2.62 7.22 18.90
N GLY A 114 2.85 6.12 18.18
CA GLY A 114 3.68 5.00 18.62
C GLY A 114 2.98 4.00 19.55
N VAL A 115 1.73 4.24 19.94
CA VAL A 115 0.95 3.35 20.81
C VAL A 115 0.09 2.40 19.98
N ASP A 116 0.15 1.11 20.29
CA ASP A 116 -0.68 0.08 19.64
C ASP A 116 -2.17 0.41 19.85
N SER A 117 -2.87 0.64 18.75
CA SER A 117 -4.27 1.08 18.72
C SER A 117 -5.13 0.13 17.89
N ARG A 118 -4.77 -1.16 17.86
CA ARG A 118 -5.54 -2.20 17.18
C ARG A 118 -6.87 -2.48 17.89
N GLY A 119 -7.86 -2.93 17.11
CA GLY A 119 -9.08 -3.55 17.64
C GLY A 119 -8.83 -4.99 18.11
N LYS A 120 -9.89 -5.69 18.51
CA LYS A 120 -9.80 -7.09 18.98
C LYS A 120 -9.28 -8.06 17.91
N ASP A 121 -9.52 -7.74 16.65
CA ASP A 121 -9.19 -8.53 15.48
C ASP A 121 -8.84 -7.64 14.28
N ASN A 122 -8.41 -8.25 13.18
CA ASN A 122 -8.07 -7.52 11.95
C ASN A 122 -9.27 -6.78 11.35
N ARG A 123 -10.51 -7.24 11.58
CA ARG A 123 -11.72 -6.59 11.02
C ARG A 123 -12.01 -5.30 11.76
N GLU A 124 -11.99 -5.32 13.09
CA GLU A 124 -12.16 -4.11 13.89
C GLU A 124 -10.98 -3.14 13.70
N THR A 125 -9.75 -3.67 13.56
CA THR A 125 -8.59 -2.83 13.21
C THR A 125 -8.76 -2.18 11.84
N GLN A 126 -9.33 -2.88 10.85
CA GLN A 126 -9.64 -2.32 9.54
C GLN A 126 -10.66 -1.18 9.63
N GLU A 127 -11.73 -1.37 10.40
CA GLU A 127 -12.77 -0.35 10.65
C GLU A 127 -12.15 0.92 11.29
N PHE A 128 -11.19 0.76 12.21
CA PHE A 128 -10.45 1.89 12.79
C PHE A 128 -9.50 2.58 11.81
N ILE A 129 -8.83 1.84 10.93
CA ILE A 129 -7.97 2.44 9.91
C ILE A 129 -8.81 3.30 8.95
N GLU A 130 -9.96 2.79 8.51
CA GLU A 130 -10.85 3.52 7.62
C GLU A 130 -11.45 4.78 8.27
N SER A 131 -11.78 4.71 9.58
CA SER A 131 -12.26 5.88 10.31
C SER A 131 -11.18 6.95 10.49
N VAL A 132 -9.93 6.56 10.72
CA VAL A 132 -8.77 7.47 10.79
C VAL A 132 -8.50 8.15 9.44
N ILE A 133 -8.56 7.39 8.34
CA ILE A 133 -8.36 7.94 6.99
C ILE A 133 -9.53 8.83 6.58
N GLY A 134 -10.73 8.58 7.13
CA GLY A 134 -11.95 9.33 6.83
C GLY A 134 -12.50 9.05 5.42
N MET A 135 -12.04 7.97 4.77
CA MET A 135 -12.47 7.57 3.43
C MET A 135 -12.58 6.06 3.34
N ASP A 136 -13.61 5.58 2.65
CA ASP A 136 -13.67 4.19 2.21
C ASP A 136 -12.73 3.92 1.02
N LYS A 137 -12.53 2.63 0.73
CA LYS A 137 -11.63 2.19 -0.35
C LYS A 137 -12.02 2.71 -1.74
N ILE A 138 -13.32 2.89 -2.00
CA ILE A 138 -13.85 3.34 -3.29
C ILE A 138 -13.53 4.82 -3.49
N SER A 139 -13.76 5.62 -2.46
CA SER A 139 -13.47 7.05 -2.41
C SER A 139 -11.97 7.30 -2.57
N PHE A 140 -11.13 6.53 -1.85
CA PHE A 140 -9.68 6.63 -1.99
C PHE A 140 -9.22 6.32 -3.42
N ALA A 141 -9.70 5.21 -4.00
CA ALA A 141 -9.34 4.81 -5.36
C ALA A 141 -9.77 5.87 -6.40
N ASN A 142 -10.96 6.44 -6.27
CA ASN A 142 -11.51 7.38 -7.25
C ASN A 142 -11.01 8.83 -7.10
N SER A 143 -10.60 9.23 -5.89
CA SER A 143 -10.18 10.61 -5.62
C SER A 143 -8.67 10.80 -5.56
N ILE A 144 -7.91 9.76 -5.21
CA ILE A 144 -6.46 9.87 -4.97
C ILE A 144 -5.65 9.11 -6.03
N ILE A 145 -6.20 8.05 -6.62
CA ILE A 145 -5.47 7.21 -7.58
C ILE A 145 -6.02 7.40 -9.00
N PHE A 146 -5.26 8.11 -9.83
CA PHE A 146 -5.53 8.19 -11.27
C PHE A 146 -4.75 7.10 -12.00
N GLY A 147 -5.36 5.92 -12.14
CA GLY A 147 -4.76 4.77 -12.82
C GLY A 147 -4.76 4.90 -14.35
N GLN A 148 -3.78 4.28 -15.02
CA GLN A 148 -3.80 4.08 -16.47
C GLN A 148 -5.05 3.24 -16.84
N GLY A 149 -6.02 3.86 -17.51
CA GLY A 149 -7.30 3.24 -17.90
C GLY A 149 -8.51 3.53 -17.01
N HIS A 150 -8.37 4.25 -15.89
CA HIS A 150 -9.49 4.63 -14.99
C HIS A 150 -10.33 5.83 -15.51
N SER A 151 -9.97 6.41 -16.65
CA SER A 151 -10.60 7.61 -17.22
C SER A 151 -12.00 7.41 -17.83
N LYS A 152 -12.59 6.20 -17.78
CA LYS A 152 -13.89 5.92 -18.41
C LYS A 152 -15.13 6.19 -17.52
N ASN A 153 -14.96 6.40 -16.21
CA ASN A 153 -16.09 6.54 -15.28
C ASN A 153 -16.33 7.96 -14.74
N LEU A 154 -15.56 8.97 -15.16
CA LEU A 154 -15.93 10.37 -14.95
C LEU A 154 -16.84 10.85 -16.11
N LYS A 155 -18.07 10.33 -16.16
CA LYS A 155 -19.14 11.02 -16.88
C LYS A 155 -19.92 11.84 -15.85
N ARG A 156 -19.86 13.16 -16.03
CA ARG A 156 -20.75 14.13 -15.37
C ARG A 156 -22.20 13.83 -15.71
#